data_AF-A0A2T2XBZ8-F1
#
_entry.id   AF-A0A2T2XBZ8-F1
#
_cell.length_a   1.000
_cell.length_b   1.000
_cell.length_c   1.000
_cell.angle_alpha   90.00
_cell.angle_beta   90.00
_cell.angle_gamma   90.00
#
_symmetry.space_group_name_H-M   'P 1'
#
loop_
_entity.id
_entity.type
_entity.pdbx_description
1 polymer ?
#
loop_
_entity_poly.entity_id
_entity_poly.type
_entity_poly.pdbx_seq_one_letter_code
_entity_poly.pdbx_strand_id
1 'polypeptide(L)'
;MKLRPGSRRALMIFVLGATILTSGPVHTSGRATRRFLAVADHSSSSLVTIQTTDQTEVFGPNILSAGSRVRMVGSWRGTVFYASRIEPI
;
A
#
# COMPACT_ATOMS: atom_id res chain seq x y z
N MET A 1 41.58 -3.58 2.68
CA MET A 1 40.35 -4.34 2.34
C MET A 1 39.29 -3.32 1.94
N LYS A 2 39.01 -3.16 0.63
CA LYS A 2 38.11 -2.12 0.11
C LYS A 2 36.65 -2.57 0.31
N LEU A 3 35.92 -1.90 1.19
CA LEU A 3 34.47 -2.07 1.33
C LEU A 3 33.82 -1.59 0.03
N ARG A 4 33.28 -2.52 -0.76
CA ARG A 4 32.45 -2.16 -1.91
C ARG A 4 31.21 -1.43 -1.38
N PRO A 5 30.84 -0.26 -1.91
CA PRO A 5 29.55 0.35 -1.61
C PRO A 5 28.48 -0.50 -2.29
N GLY A 6 28.06 -1.58 -1.62
CA GLY A 6 26.83 -2.26 -1.95
C GLY A 6 25.71 -1.25 -1.77
N SER A 7 24.99 -0.94 -2.86
CA SER A 7 23.90 0.01 -2.87
C SER A 7 22.87 -0.37 -1.79
N ARG A 8 22.98 0.24 -0.61
CA ARG A 8 21.87 0.38 0.32
C ARG A 8 20.85 1.25 -0.41
N ARG A 9 20.00 0.63 -1.24
CA ARG A 9 18.76 1.26 -1.66
C ARG A 9 18.03 1.55 -0.36
N ALA A 10 18.02 2.81 0.04
CA ALA A 10 17.31 3.24 1.23
C ALA A 10 15.86 2.77 1.08
N LEU A 11 15.44 1.83 1.91
CA LEU A 11 14.07 1.37 1.96
C LEU A 11 13.26 2.51 2.59
N MET A 12 12.74 3.40 1.75
CA MET A 12 11.85 4.46 2.21
C MET A 12 10.50 3.84 2.55
N ILE A 13 10.22 3.74 3.85
CA ILE A 13 8.94 3.30 4.39
C ILE A 13 8.10 4.55 4.63
N PHE A 14 6.87 4.55 4.12
CA PHE A 14 5.93 5.64 4.21
C PHE A 14 4.68 5.19 4.99
N VAL A 15 4.09 6.12 5.72
CA VAL A 15 2.78 5.95 6.37
C VAL A 15 1.75 6.78 5.61
N LEU A 16 0.64 6.15 5.23
CA LEU A 16 -0.43 6.75 4.44
C LEU A 16 -1.76 6.54 5.14
N GLY A 17 -2.42 7.61 5.59
CA GLY A 17 -3.85 7.59 5.89
C GLY A 17 -4.65 7.76 4.59
N ALA A 18 -5.65 6.92 4.34
CA ALA A 18 -6.48 7.04 3.15
C ALA A 18 -7.90 6.46 3.32
N THR A 19 -8.81 6.94 2.48
CA THR A 19 -10.17 6.39 2.32
C THR A 19 -10.25 5.55 1.06
N ILE A 20 -10.67 4.29 1.16
CA ILE A 20 -10.77 3.36 0.02
C ILE A 20 -11.97 3.74 -0.86
N LEU A 21 -11.76 3.88 -2.17
CA LEU A 21 -12.81 4.22 -3.14
C LEU A 21 -13.39 2.98 -3.80
N THR A 22 -12.53 2.09 -4.28
CA THR A 22 -12.94 0.86 -4.98
C THR A 22 -11.95 -0.22 -4.59
N SER A 23 -12.44 -1.42 -4.27
CA SER A 23 -11.57 -2.58 -4.06
C SER A 23 -11.95 -3.70 -5.03
N GLY A 24 -10.94 -4.21 -5.72
CA GLY A 24 -11.13 -5.29 -6.69
C GLY A 24 -9.99 -6.31 -6.59
N PRO A 25 -10.28 -7.61 -6.80
CA PRO A 25 -9.24 -8.59 -7.00
C PRO A 25 -8.51 -8.28 -8.31
N VAL A 26 -7.17 -8.27 -8.29
CA VAL A 26 -6.39 -8.21 -9.53
C VAL A 26 -5.69 -9.56 -9.69
N HIS A 27 -6.07 -10.29 -10.74
CA HIS A 27 -5.35 -11.49 -11.12
C HIS A 27 -4.01 -11.09 -11.73
N THR A 28 -2.95 -11.08 -10.90
CA THR A 28 -1.58 -11.14 -11.41
C THR A 28 -1.08 -12.57 -11.28
N SER A 29 -0.34 -13.04 -12.29
CA SER A 29 0.13 -14.41 -12.44
C SER A 29 0.76 -14.97 -11.16
N GLY A 30 0.04 -15.87 -10.47
CA GLY A 30 0.57 -16.75 -9.44
C GLY A 30 0.66 -16.23 -7.99
N ARG A 31 0.35 -14.95 -7.71
CA ARG A 31 0.29 -14.44 -6.31
C ARG A 31 -0.96 -13.63 -6.05
N ALA A 32 -1.62 -13.90 -4.92
CA ALA A 32 -2.78 -13.15 -4.46
C ALA A 32 -2.40 -11.69 -4.20
N THR A 33 -2.68 -10.84 -5.16
CA THR A 33 -2.39 -9.41 -5.15
C THR A 33 -3.73 -8.70 -5.26
N ARG A 34 -3.95 -7.67 -4.45
CA ARG A 34 -5.13 -6.81 -4.58
C ARG A 34 -4.67 -5.44 -4.97
N ARG A 35 -5.42 -4.78 -5.85
CA ARG A 35 -5.17 -3.40 -6.24
C ARG A 35 -6.45 -2.61 -6.04
N PHE A 36 -6.33 -1.47 -5.40
CA PHE A 36 -7.48 -0.63 -5.09
C PHE A 36 -7.09 0.84 -5.13
N LEU A 37 -8.09 1.69 -5.32
CA LEU A 37 -7.91 3.14 -5.28
C LEU A 37 -8.25 3.65 -3.90
N ALA A 38 -7.47 4.61 -3.42
CA ALA A 38 -7.73 5.31 -2.18
C ALA A 38 -7.46 6.81 -2.34
N VAL A 39 -8.16 7.65 -1.57
CA VAL A 39 -7.86 9.09 -1.46
C VAL A 39 -6.98 9.28 -0.24
N ALA A 40 -5.81 9.90 -0.42
CA ALA A 40 -4.91 10.18 0.69
C ALA A 40 -5.48 11.27 1.62
N ASP A 41 -5.51 11.02 2.93
CA ASP A 41 -6.13 11.92 3.92
C ASP A 41 -5.43 13.29 4.00
N HIS A 42 -4.12 13.36 3.68
CA HIS A 42 -3.32 14.59 3.73
C HIS A 42 -3.40 15.44 2.45
N SER A 43 -4.05 14.91 1.40
CA SER A 43 -4.23 15.58 0.13
C SER A 43 -5.58 15.16 -0.40
N SER A 44 -6.62 15.90 -0.03
CA SER A 44 -8.03 15.63 -0.36
C SER A 44 -8.32 15.44 -1.87
N SER A 45 -7.37 15.70 -2.75
CA SER A 45 -7.46 15.50 -4.21
C SER A 45 -6.50 14.46 -4.80
N SER A 46 -5.67 13.77 -4.02
CA SER A 46 -4.70 12.79 -4.57
C SER A 46 -5.25 11.38 -4.54
N LEU A 47 -5.64 10.88 -5.73
CA LEU A 47 -5.92 9.46 -5.94
C LEU A 47 -4.62 8.67 -5.90
N VAL A 48 -4.57 7.69 -5.00
CA VAL A 48 -3.45 6.79 -4.85
C VAL A 48 -3.88 5.38 -5.26
N THR A 49 -3.08 4.77 -6.12
CA THR A 49 -3.18 3.33 -6.36
C THR A 49 -2.44 2.58 -5.27
N ILE A 50 -3.16 1.72 -4.56
CA ILE A 50 -2.60 0.79 -3.58
C ILE A 50 -2.48 -0.59 -4.20
N GLN A 51 -1.37 -1.27 -3.95
CA GLN A 51 -1.19 -2.69 -4.26
C GLN A 51 -0.77 -3.46 -3.00
N THR A 52 -1.45 -4.58 -2.74
CA THR A 52 -1.09 -5.54 -1.69
C THR A 52 -0.49 -6.78 -2.32
N THR A 53 0.30 -7.51 -1.54
CA THR A 53 0.81 -8.84 -1.88
C THR A 53 0.24 -9.88 -0.92
N ASP A 54 0.65 -11.14 -1.11
CA ASP A 54 0.42 -12.25 -0.19
C ASP A 54 1.08 -12.05 1.19
N GLN A 55 1.99 -11.09 1.30
CA GLN A 55 2.72 -10.74 2.52
C GLN A 55 2.15 -9.50 3.22
N THR A 56 1.11 -8.86 2.68
CA THR A 56 0.50 -7.69 3.31
C THR A 56 -0.31 -8.11 4.53
N GLU A 57 0.03 -7.55 5.70
CA GLU A 57 -0.74 -7.74 6.93
C GLU A 57 -1.99 -6.82 6.92
N VAL A 58 -3.18 -7.41 7.03
CA VAL A 58 -4.46 -6.68 7.01
C VAL A 58 -5.18 -6.92 8.33
N PHE A 59 -5.32 -5.88 9.14
CA PHE A 59 -5.89 -5.97 10.48
C PHE A 59 -7.35 -5.56 10.50
N GLY A 60 -8.23 -6.45 10.98
CA GLY A 60 -9.65 -6.18 11.17
C GLY A 60 -10.54 -6.66 10.02
N PRO A 61 -11.82 -6.98 10.31
CA PRO A 61 -12.77 -7.44 9.30
C PRO A 61 -13.18 -6.29 8.37
N ASN A 62 -13.38 -6.60 7.09
CA ASN A 62 -13.99 -5.69 6.10
C ASN A 62 -13.28 -4.35 5.87
N ILE A 63 -12.04 -4.16 6.33
CA ILE A 63 -11.30 -2.89 6.22
C ILE A 63 -10.91 -2.51 4.79
N LEU A 64 -11.07 -3.42 3.83
CA LEU A 64 -10.83 -3.17 2.41
C LEU A 64 -12.11 -2.85 1.64
N SER A 65 -13.17 -2.45 2.32
CA SER A 65 -14.43 -2.03 1.69
C SER A 65 -14.34 -0.58 1.21
N ALA A 66 -15.12 -0.22 0.19
CA ALA A 66 -15.27 1.18 -0.20
C ALA A 66 -15.82 2.01 0.98
N GLY A 67 -15.27 3.21 1.18
CA GLY A 67 -15.57 4.10 2.31
C GLY A 67 -14.76 3.81 3.58
N SER A 68 -14.04 2.69 3.68
CA SER A 68 -13.19 2.40 4.85
C SER A 68 -12.02 3.38 4.93
N ARG A 69 -11.80 3.93 6.13
CA ARG A 69 -10.63 4.75 6.46
C ARG A 69 -9.56 3.87 7.07
N VAL A 70 -8.37 3.91 6.50
CA VAL A 70 -7.28 3.02 6.89
C VAL A 70 -5.96 3.75 6.96
N ARG A 71 -5.09 3.27 7.83
CA ARG A 71 -3.67 3.59 7.89
C ARG A 71 -2.91 2.48 7.20
N MET A 72 -2.03 2.84 6.28
CA MET A 72 -1.21 1.92 5.52
C MET A 72 0.27 2.22 5.75
N VAL A 73 1.07 1.17 5.91
CA VAL A 73 2.54 1.24 5.92
C VAL A 73 3.03 0.53 4.67
N GLY A 74 4.00 1.11 3.99
CA GLY A 74 4.47 0.55 2.72
C GLY A 74 5.57 1.37 2.05
N SER A 75 5.74 1.14 0.76
CA SER A 75 6.74 1.84 -0.05
C SER A 75 6.16 2.27 -1.40
N TRP A 76 6.60 3.43 -1.89
CA TRP A 76 6.27 3.88 -3.24
C TRP A 76 7.17 3.20 -4.26
N ARG A 77 6.59 2.73 -5.36
CA ARG A 77 7.33 2.32 -6.56
C ARG A 77 6.65 2.95 -7.78
N GLY A 78 7.25 4.02 -8.30
CA GLY A 78 6.59 4.86 -9.30
C GLY A 78 5.34 5.52 -8.72
N THR A 79 4.19 5.32 -9.35
CA THR A 79 2.88 5.88 -8.95
C THR A 79 2.03 4.95 -8.08
N VAL A 80 2.57 3.79 -7.70
CA VAL A 80 1.86 2.77 -6.91
C VAL A 80 2.46 2.66 -5.52
N PHE A 81 1.60 2.67 -4.51
CA PHE A 81 1.97 2.41 -3.13
C PHE A 81 1.81 0.92 -2.82
N TYR A 82 2.91 0.25 -2.47
CA TYR A 82 2.93 -1.16 -2.10
C TYR A 82 2.78 -1.27 -0.58
N ALA A 83 1.58 -1.63 -0.13
CA ALA A 83 1.27 -1.75 1.28
C ALA A 83 1.83 -3.07 1.85
N SER A 84 2.61 -2.98 2.93
CA SER A 84 3.03 -4.13 3.74
C SER A 84 2.11 -4.34 4.94
N ARG A 85 1.43 -3.29 5.40
CA ARG A 85 0.49 -3.35 6.52
C ARG A 85 -0.67 -2.38 6.32
N ILE A 86 -1.88 -2.78 6.71
CA ILE A 86 -3.12 -1.99 6.64
C ILE A 86 -3.90 -2.18 7.95
N GLU A 87 -4.27 -1.08 8.59
CA GLU A 87 -4.98 -1.03 9.87
C GLU A 87 -6.15 -0.02 9.77
N PRO A 88 -7.26 -0.22 10.51
CA PRO A 88 -8.32 0.77 10.60
C PRO A 88 -7.85 2.02 11.36
N ILE A 89 -8.47 3.17 11.05
CA ILE A 89 -8.32 4.42 11.81
C ILE A 89 -9.61 4.71 12.57
#